data_AF-A0A963LVH2-F1
#
_entry.id   AF-A0A963LVH2-F1
#
_cell.length_a   1.000
_cell.length_b   1.000
_cell.length_c   1.000
_cell.angle_alpha   90.00
_cell.angle_beta   90.00
_cell.angle_gamma   90.00
#
_symmetry.space_group_name_H-M   'P 1'
#
loop_
_entity.id
_entity.type
_entity.pdbx_description
1 polymer ?
#
loop_
_entity_poly.entity_id
_entity_poly.type
_entity_poly.pdbx_seq_one_letter_code
_entity_poly.pdbx_strand_id
1 'polypeptide(L)'
;NPQEENPARGYVVSANHQPAVASGIDIPGYYQPPDRVQRLVTLLQEAPGKADVALSQAMQLDVRNAYAQRVLAPLLPVLRGVVTDPDERQLLDQLAAWDGSYTTDRLEPTLFVQLLYEIAHAAMHDELGPVQFENLRGSRSLDFALPRLVADATSPWWDSVRTPTVVETREQGLQGAWRASIDHLRATLGADRAGWTWGKAHTVTHNHPLGQQKPLDKLFSVGPFPVPGGRELPNALGTSIGPAPWAVTYGPSTRRIVDFGDASQALGINPVGQSGVLFDRHYRDQAATYVQGGYVRQWLSEADVAAHTRSTLTLAPATRGSP
;
A
#
# COMPACT_ATOMS: atom_id res chain seq x y z
N ASN A 1 19.90 21.23 -8.01
CA ASN A 1 18.75 20.36 -7.71
C ASN A 1 18.42 19.53 -8.93
N PRO A 2 18.06 18.25 -8.80
CA PRO A 2 17.56 17.46 -9.92
C PRO A 2 16.34 18.15 -10.53
N GLN A 3 16.35 18.30 -11.85
CA GLN A 3 15.27 18.89 -12.61
C GLN A 3 15.26 18.26 -13.99
N GLU A 4 14.09 18.24 -14.61
CA GLU A 4 13.91 17.75 -15.96
C GLU A 4 12.75 18.47 -16.63
N GLU A 5 12.96 18.86 -17.88
CA GLU A 5 12.00 19.62 -18.68
C GLU A 5 11.90 18.97 -20.06
N ASN A 6 10.66 18.77 -20.53
CA ASN A 6 10.34 18.20 -21.85
C ASN A 6 11.21 16.98 -22.23
N PRO A 7 11.30 15.94 -21.36
CA PRO A 7 12.16 14.80 -21.65
C PRO A 7 11.68 14.05 -22.90
N ALA A 8 12.62 13.56 -23.71
CA ALA A 8 12.32 12.90 -24.99
C ALA A 8 11.34 11.71 -24.86
N ARG A 9 11.30 11.04 -23.70
CA ARG A 9 10.36 9.95 -23.40
C ARG A 9 8.91 10.40 -23.20
N GLY A 10 8.65 11.70 -23.08
CA GLY A 10 7.29 12.28 -23.04
C GLY A 10 6.58 12.24 -21.69
N TYR A 11 7.24 11.82 -20.59
CA TYR A 11 6.64 11.81 -19.26
C TYR A 11 7.66 12.05 -18.14
N VAL A 12 7.16 12.58 -17.02
CA VAL A 12 7.86 12.64 -15.73
C VAL A 12 7.05 11.84 -14.72
N VAL A 13 7.70 10.96 -13.97
CA VAL A 13 7.06 10.13 -12.95
C VAL A 13 7.86 10.20 -11.66
N SER A 14 7.17 10.42 -10.54
CA SER A 14 7.76 10.39 -9.21
C SER A 14 6.90 9.53 -8.29
N ALA A 15 7.58 8.69 -7.51
CA ALA A 15 6.95 7.80 -6.55
C ALA A 15 7.81 7.69 -5.28
N ASN A 16 8.39 8.81 -4.85
CA ASN A 16 9.28 8.91 -3.68
C ASN A 16 10.54 8.02 -3.72
N HIS A 17 10.90 7.50 -4.90
CA HIS A 17 12.16 6.80 -5.13
C HIS A 17 13.31 7.83 -5.23
N GLN A 18 14.54 7.35 -5.10
CA GLN A 18 15.73 8.19 -5.21
C GLN A 18 15.79 8.84 -6.59
N PRO A 19 15.87 10.19 -6.69
CA PRO A 19 15.94 10.86 -7.98
C PRO A 19 17.26 10.53 -8.69
N ALA A 20 17.20 10.40 -10.01
CA ALA A 20 18.42 10.33 -10.81
C ALA A 20 19.16 11.67 -10.73
N VAL A 21 20.48 11.60 -10.56
CA VAL A 21 21.36 12.75 -10.37
C VAL A 21 22.40 12.79 -11.48
N ALA A 22 22.37 13.84 -12.31
CA ALA A 22 23.31 13.99 -13.43
C ALA A 22 24.77 14.11 -12.96
N SER A 23 24.99 14.58 -11.73
CA SER A 23 26.32 14.69 -11.11
C SER A 23 26.92 13.35 -10.68
N GLY A 24 26.13 12.26 -10.65
CA GLY A 24 26.54 10.98 -10.06
C GLY A 24 26.67 11.00 -8.54
N ILE A 25 26.37 12.13 -7.88
CA ILE A 25 26.39 12.25 -6.42
C ILE A 25 24.96 12.08 -5.90
N ASP A 26 24.73 10.98 -5.21
CA ASP A 26 23.45 10.67 -4.60
C ASP A 26 23.01 11.74 -3.60
N ILE A 27 21.71 12.06 -3.63
CA ILE A 27 21.10 12.96 -2.66
C ILE A 27 20.72 12.13 -1.43
N PRO A 28 21.31 12.38 -0.25
CA PRO A 28 20.97 11.64 0.95
C PRO A 28 19.48 11.77 1.29
N GLY A 29 18.85 10.65 1.65
CA GLY A 29 17.43 10.65 2.01
C GLY A 29 16.88 9.25 2.25
N TYR A 30 15.68 9.19 2.85
CA TYR A 30 14.92 7.95 3.05
C TYR A 30 13.94 7.79 1.90
N TYR A 31 14.35 7.06 0.87
CA TYR A 31 13.53 6.85 -0.33
C TYR A 31 12.73 5.56 -0.24
N GLN A 32 11.63 5.52 -0.99
CA GLN A 32 10.88 4.30 -1.23
C GLN A 32 11.65 3.38 -2.19
N PRO A 33 11.48 2.05 -2.08
CA PRO A 33 11.90 1.12 -3.12
C PRO A 33 11.36 1.52 -4.51
N PRO A 34 12.11 1.25 -5.58
CA PRO A 34 11.75 1.70 -6.92
C PRO A 34 10.56 0.93 -7.53
N ASP A 35 10.07 -0.12 -6.88
CA ASP A 35 9.06 -1.03 -7.43
C ASP A 35 7.79 -0.29 -7.91
N ARG A 36 7.35 0.75 -7.18
CA ARG A 36 6.19 1.56 -7.58
C ARG A 36 6.45 2.38 -8.84
N VAL A 37 7.61 3.05 -8.92
CA VAL A 37 7.93 3.83 -10.12
C VAL A 37 8.14 2.92 -11.32
N GLN A 38 8.79 1.77 -11.14
CA GLN A 38 9.01 0.80 -12.20
C GLN A 38 7.68 0.28 -12.75
N ARG A 39 6.70 0.00 -11.89
CA ARG A 39 5.35 -0.37 -12.33
C ARG A 39 4.69 0.74 -13.15
N LEU A 40 4.72 1.98 -12.67
CA LEU A 40 4.12 3.11 -13.37
C LEU A 40 4.77 3.36 -14.73
N VAL A 41 6.10 3.24 -14.82
CA VAL A 41 6.85 3.32 -16.08
C VAL A 41 6.44 2.20 -17.04
N THR A 42 6.33 0.97 -16.53
CA THR A 42 5.90 -0.20 -17.33
C THR A 42 4.52 0.05 -17.94
N LEU A 43 3.55 0.50 -17.13
CA LEU A 43 2.19 0.82 -17.61
C LEU A 43 2.17 1.91 -18.69
N LEU A 44 3.03 2.94 -18.57
CA LEU A 44 3.16 3.99 -19.58
C LEU A 44 3.79 3.48 -20.88
N GLN A 45 4.76 2.57 -20.79
CA GLN A 45 5.49 2.03 -21.94
C GLN A 45 4.69 0.96 -22.69
N GLU A 46 3.89 0.16 -21.98
CA GLU A 46 3.04 -0.88 -22.56
C GLU A 46 1.72 -0.33 -23.11
N ALA A 47 1.36 0.91 -22.79
CA ALA A 47 0.16 1.54 -23.31
C ALA A 47 0.23 1.64 -24.86
N PRO A 48 -0.83 1.26 -25.59
CA PRO A 48 -0.82 1.24 -27.06
C PRO A 48 -0.83 2.64 -27.70
N GLY A 49 -0.85 3.71 -26.91
CA GLY A 49 -0.95 5.08 -27.38
C GLY A 49 -0.54 6.10 -26.31
N LYS A 50 -0.90 7.37 -26.57
CA LYS A 50 -0.69 8.45 -25.59
C LYS A 50 -1.48 8.16 -24.31
N ALA A 51 -0.92 8.56 -23.17
CA ALA A 51 -1.65 8.50 -21.91
C ALA A 51 -2.93 9.33 -22.00
N ASP A 52 -4.02 8.74 -21.53
CA ASP A 52 -5.33 9.35 -21.44
C ASP A 52 -5.85 9.30 -19.98
N VAL A 53 -7.09 9.72 -19.78
CA VAL A 53 -7.74 9.70 -18.47
C VAL A 53 -7.87 8.26 -17.96
N ALA A 54 -8.22 7.30 -18.81
CA ALA A 54 -8.43 5.91 -18.41
C ALA A 54 -7.14 5.25 -17.92
N LEU A 55 -6.02 5.43 -18.65
CA LEU A 55 -4.71 4.96 -18.24
C LEU A 55 -4.28 5.63 -16.93
N SER A 56 -4.52 6.93 -16.78
CA SER A 56 -4.19 7.66 -15.55
C SER A 56 -4.95 7.11 -14.34
N GLN A 57 -6.24 6.77 -14.49
CA GLN A 57 -7.03 6.10 -13.45
C GLN A 57 -6.48 4.72 -13.14
N ALA A 58 -6.20 3.91 -14.16
CA ALA A 58 -5.66 2.57 -14.02
C ALA A 58 -4.31 2.58 -13.27
N MET A 59 -3.42 3.53 -13.60
CA MET A 59 -2.14 3.69 -12.92
C MET A 59 -2.29 4.07 -11.45
N GLN A 60 -3.21 4.99 -11.10
CA GLN A 60 -3.46 5.39 -9.71
C GLN A 60 -4.08 4.25 -8.87
N LEU A 61 -4.79 3.34 -9.52
CA LEU A 61 -5.51 2.23 -8.88
C LEU A 61 -4.81 0.88 -9.05
N ASP A 62 -3.62 0.86 -9.66
CA ASP A 62 -2.88 -0.39 -9.89
C ASP A 62 -2.40 -0.98 -8.55
N VAL A 63 -2.60 -2.29 -8.42
CA VAL A 63 -2.40 -3.06 -7.18
C VAL A 63 -1.34 -4.13 -7.37
N ARG A 64 -0.40 -3.90 -8.30
CA ARG A 64 0.64 -4.85 -8.68
C ARG A 64 2.00 -4.15 -8.70
N ASN A 65 3.05 -4.89 -8.44
CA ASN A 65 4.42 -4.56 -8.83
C ASN A 65 5.23 -5.88 -8.83
N ALA A 66 6.54 -5.79 -9.04
CA ALA A 66 7.43 -6.95 -9.06
C ALA A 66 8.02 -7.32 -7.68
N TYR A 67 7.64 -6.63 -6.60
CA TYR A 67 8.24 -6.82 -5.28
C TYR A 67 8.01 -8.24 -4.76
N ALA A 68 6.75 -8.69 -4.79
CA ALA A 68 6.38 -10.02 -4.33
C ALA A 68 7.12 -11.12 -5.10
N GLN A 69 7.18 -11.03 -6.43
CA GLN A 69 7.90 -12.01 -7.26
C GLN A 69 9.40 -12.00 -6.96
N ARG A 70 10.00 -10.82 -6.75
CA ARG A 70 11.42 -10.71 -6.40
C ARG A 70 11.75 -11.35 -5.06
N VAL A 71 10.83 -11.29 -4.09
CA VAL A 71 10.98 -11.99 -2.80
C VAL A 71 10.70 -13.49 -2.95
N LEU A 72 9.64 -13.87 -3.66
CA LEU A 72 9.20 -15.28 -3.77
C LEU A 72 10.14 -16.12 -4.63
N ALA A 73 10.73 -15.59 -5.69
CA ALA A 73 11.56 -16.34 -6.63
C ALA A 73 12.67 -17.18 -5.95
N PRO A 74 13.52 -16.64 -5.05
CA PRO A 74 14.51 -17.43 -4.33
C PRO A 74 13.92 -18.32 -3.22
N LEU A 75 12.72 -18.01 -2.71
CA LEU A 75 12.07 -18.76 -1.63
C LEU A 75 11.36 -20.02 -2.12
N LEU A 76 10.70 -19.96 -3.28
CA LEU A 76 9.83 -21.03 -3.77
C LEU A 76 10.53 -22.41 -3.85
N PRO A 77 11.78 -22.54 -4.35
CA PRO A 77 12.47 -23.83 -4.35
C PRO A 77 12.69 -24.39 -2.94
N VAL A 78 13.01 -23.52 -1.98
CA VAL A 78 13.26 -23.90 -0.59
C VAL A 78 11.95 -24.30 0.10
N LEU A 79 10.91 -23.48 -0.06
CA LEU A 79 9.57 -23.75 0.49
C LEU A 79 9.01 -25.08 -0.03
N ARG A 80 9.20 -25.41 -1.31
CA ARG A 80 8.79 -26.72 -1.87
C ARG A 80 9.49 -27.91 -1.21
N GLY A 81 10.70 -27.71 -0.69
CA GLY A 81 11.45 -28.72 0.05
C GLY A 81 10.97 -28.90 1.49
N VAL A 82 10.51 -27.83 2.15
CA VAL A 82 10.18 -27.85 3.59
C VAL A 82 8.69 -27.92 3.91
N VAL A 83 7.82 -27.49 2.98
CA VAL A 83 6.37 -27.61 3.08
C VAL A 83 5.95 -29.01 2.63
N THR A 84 5.47 -29.80 3.58
CA THR A 84 5.19 -31.24 3.38
C THR A 84 3.70 -31.58 3.43
N ASP A 85 2.89 -30.75 4.09
CA ASP A 85 1.44 -30.92 4.13
C ASP A 85 0.84 -30.71 2.71
N PRO A 86 0.03 -31.67 2.19
CA PRO A 86 -0.51 -31.58 0.85
C PRO A 86 -1.38 -30.34 0.61
N ASP A 87 -2.18 -29.94 1.60
CA ASP A 87 -3.08 -28.79 1.46
C ASP A 87 -2.26 -27.48 1.49
N GLU A 88 -1.19 -27.42 2.28
CA GLU A 88 -0.26 -26.27 2.27
C GLU A 88 0.58 -26.21 0.99
N ARG A 89 0.93 -27.35 0.37
CA ARG A 89 1.57 -27.36 -0.95
C ARG A 89 0.69 -26.74 -2.02
N GLN A 90 -0.62 -26.99 -1.98
CA GLN A 90 -1.55 -26.34 -2.88
C GLN A 90 -1.57 -24.82 -2.69
N LEU A 91 -1.51 -24.33 -1.44
CA LEU A 91 -1.38 -22.89 -1.16
C LEU A 91 -0.07 -22.31 -1.72
N LEU A 92 1.04 -23.04 -1.55
CA LEU A 92 2.33 -22.64 -2.09
C LEU A 92 2.31 -22.55 -3.62
N ASP A 93 1.65 -23.49 -4.29
CA ASP A 93 1.52 -23.47 -5.76
C ASP A 93 0.61 -22.32 -6.23
N GLN A 94 -0.46 -22.00 -5.50
CA GLN A 94 -1.27 -20.80 -5.76
C GLN A 94 -0.44 -19.52 -5.60
N LEU A 95 0.33 -19.42 -4.51
CA LEU A 95 1.23 -18.29 -4.27
C LEU A 95 2.32 -18.19 -5.34
N ALA A 96 2.82 -19.32 -5.84
CA ALA A 96 3.80 -19.35 -6.93
C ALA A 96 3.23 -18.89 -8.28
N ALA A 97 1.94 -19.13 -8.53
CA ALA A 97 1.24 -18.71 -9.74
C ALA A 97 0.67 -17.28 -9.65
N TRP A 98 0.76 -16.64 -8.48
CA TRP A 98 0.20 -15.32 -8.24
C TRP A 98 0.88 -14.22 -9.06
N ASP A 99 0.07 -13.35 -9.64
CA ASP A 99 0.50 -12.22 -10.47
C ASP A 99 0.92 -10.99 -9.65
N GLY A 100 0.95 -11.07 -8.32
CA GLY A 100 1.32 -9.97 -7.43
C GLY A 100 0.19 -8.97 -7.19
N SER A 101 -1.06 -9.30 -7.52
CA SER A 101 -2.22 -8.42 -7.30
C SER A 101 -2.82 -8.48 -5.90
N TYR A 102 -3.04 -7.29 -5.32
CA TYR A 102 -3.63 -7.10 -4.00
C TYR A 102 -5.11 -6.68 -4.11
N THR A 103 -5.91 -7.48 -4.81
CA THR A 103 -7.38 -7.28 -4.85
C THR A 103 -8.03 -7.88 -3.61
N THR A 104 -9.18 -7.34 -3.20
CA THR A 104 -9.82 -7.64 -1.91
C THR A 104 -10.29 -9.10 -1.76
N ASP A 105 -10.48 -9.79 -2.86
CA ASP A 105 -10.99 -11.16 -2.97
C ASP A 105 -9.86 -12.22 -2.96
N ARG A 106 -8.59 -11.82 -3.06
CA ARG A 106 -7.45 -12.72 -3.21
C ARG A 106 -6.91 -13.24 -1.89
N LEU A 107 -6.44 -14.47 -1.87
CA LEU A 107 -5.78 -15.11 -0.71
C LEU A 107 -4.27 -14.88 -0.73
N GLU A 108 -3.69 -14.95 -1.92
CA GLU A 108 -2.26 -14.88 -2.19
C GLU A 108 -1.56 -13.68 -1.54
N PRO A 109 -2.07 -12.42 -1.63
CA PRO A 109 -1.49 -11.29 -0.90
C PRO A 109 -1.57 -11.44 0.63
N THR A 110 -2.64 -12.03 1.17
CA THR A 110 -2.77 -12.30 2.61
C THR A 110 -1.69 -13.26 3.07
N LEU A 111 -1.51 -14.37 2.37
CA LEU A 111 -0.47 -15.34 2.68
C LEU A 111 0.93 -14.75 2.51
N PHE A 112 1.17 -13.99 1.43
CA PHE A 112 2.45 -13.36 1.15
C PHE A 112 2.86 -12.36 2.24
N VAL A 113 1.97 -11.43 2.62
CA VAL A 113 2.32 -10.40 3.61
C VAL A 113 2.53 -11.00 4.99
N GLN A 114 1.75 -12.01 5.38
CA GLN A 114 2.00 -12.74 6.63
C GLN A 114 3.35 -13.44 6.58
N LEU A 115 3.65 -14.18 5.50
CA LEU A 115 4.92 -14.87 5.34
C LEU A 115 6.10 -13.90 5.36
N LEU A 116 5.97 -12.74 4.73
CA LEU A 116 6.99 -11.69 4.74
C LEU A 116 7.29 -11.21 6.17
N TYR A 117 6.26 -11.03 7.00
CA TYR A 117 6.44 -10.68 8.40
C TYR A 117 7.11 -11.82 9.19
N GLU A 118 6.65 -13.06 9.04
CA GLU A 118 7.22 -14.19 9.78
C GLU A 118 8.67 -14.47 9.38
N ILE A 119 9.04 -14.25 8.12
CA ILE A 119 10.44 -14.31 7.67
C ILE A 119 11.27 -13.23 8.36
N ALA A 120 10.80 -11.98 8.34
CA ALA A 120 11.49 -10.88 9.01
C ALA A 120 11.66 -11.14 10.51
N HIS A 121 10.60 -11.66 11.15
CA HIS A 121 10.59 -11.95 12.57
C HIS A 121 11.53 -13.11 12.91
N ALA A 122 11.47 -14.21 12.16
CA ALA A 122 12.33 -15.37 12.40
C ALA A 122 13.83 -15.07 12.20
N ALA A 123 14.17 -14.14 11.31
CA ALA A 123 15.55 -13.86 10.92
C ALA A 123 16.17 -12.60 11.54
N MET A 124 15.40 -11.75 12.22
CA MET A 124 15.94 -10.47 12.71
C MET A 124 15.47 -10.09 14.12
N HIS A 125 14.41 -10.72 14.62
CA HIS A 125 13.83 -10.31 15.89
C HIS A 125 14.75 -10.65 17.07
N ASP A 126 15.46 -11.78 17.03
CA ASP A 126 16.26 -12.22 18.17
C ASP A 126 17.57 -11.45 18.35
N GLU A 127 18.18 -10.95 17.29
CA GLU A 127 19.36 -10.10 17.37
C GLU A 127 19.00 -8.64 17.68
N LEU A 128 17.89 -8.14 17.10
CA LEU A 128 17.46 -6.76 17.31
C LEU A 128 16.70 -6.57 18.63
N GLY A 129 15.99 -7.60 19.09
CA GLY A 129 15.03 -7.49 20.17
C GLY A 129 13.77 -6.69 19.77
N PRO A 130 12.77 -6.64 20.67
CA PRO A 130 11.43 -6.18 20.32
C PRO A 130 11.36 -4.71 19.90
N VAL A 131 12.15 -3.83 20.54
CA VAL A 131 12.10 -2.38 20.28
C VAL A 131 12.72 -2.05 18.93
N GLN A 132 13.91 -2.56 18.64
CA GLN A 132 14.61 -2.27 17.39
C GLN A 132 13.94 -2.97 16.21
N PHE A 133 13.39 -4.18 16.40
CA PHE A 133 12.62 -4.85 15.36
C PHE A 133 11.35 -4.07 14.98
N GLU A 134 10.64 -3.49 15.96
CA GLU A 134 9.47 -2.66 15.65
C GLU A 134 9.86 -1.36 14.92
N ASN A 135 10.98 -0.73 15.32
CA ASN A 135 11.51 0.42 14.59
C ASN A 135 11.87 0.06 13.13
N LEU A 136 12.47 -1.11 12.91
CA LEU A 136 12.84 -1.61 11.58
C LEU A 136 11.59 -1.80 10.70
N ARG A 137 10.53 -2.43 11.23
CA ARG A 137 9.24 -2.62 10.53
C ARG A 137 8.56 -1.30 10.16
N GLY A 138 8.72 -0.26 10.99
CA GLY A 138 8.23 1.09 10.67
C GLY A 138 8.99 1.76 9.52
N SER A 139 10.22 1.33 9.23
CA SER A 139 11.09 1.91 8.20
C SER A 139 10.89 1.29 6.81
N ARG A 140 11.48 1.91 5.78
CA ARG A 140 11.60 1.32 4.44
C ARG A 140 12.84 0.45 4.26
N SER A 141 13.74 0.45 5.24
CA SER A 141 14.96 -0.35 5.20
C SER A 141 14.63 -1.85 5.16
N LEU A 142 13.56 -2.27 5.83
CA LEU A 142 13.10 -3.65 5.81
C LEU A 142 12.66 -4.07 4.40
N ASP A 143 11.93 -3.22 3.68
CA ASP A 143 11.51 -3.47 2.30
C ASP A 143 12.73 -3.73 1.38
N PHE A 144 13.84 -3.00 1.58
CA PHE A 144 15.10 -3.23 0.85
C PHE A 144 15.89 -4.47 1.33
N ALA A 145 15.84 -4.76 2.62
CA ALA A 145 16.61 -5.85 3.23
C ALA A 145 16.03 -7.22 2.86
N LEU A 146 14.71 -7.38 2.85
CA LEU A 146 14.05 -8.67 2.68
C LEU A 146 14.42 -9.38 1.36
N PRO A 147 14.36 -8.76 0.17
CA PRO A 147 14.83 -9.39 -1.07
C PRO A 147 16.29 -9.84 -1.02
N ARG A 148 17.15 -9.13 -0.28
CA ARG A 148 18.58 -9.49 -0.13
C ARG A 148 18.75 -10.67 0.82
N LEU A 149 18.04 -10.65 1.95
CA LEU A 149 18.03 -11.71 2.94
C LEU A 149 17.61 -13.05 2.30
N VAL A 150 16.50 -13.06 1.58
CA VAL A 150 15.96 -14.32 1.01
C VAL A 150 16.84 -14.89 -0.12
N ALA A 151 17.54 -14.02 -0.84
CA ALA A 151 18.47 -14.41 -1.90
C ALA A 151 19.82 -14.93 -1.34
N ASP A 152 20.20 -14.55 -0.13
CA ASP A 152 21.45 -14.96 0.52
C ASP A 152 21.20 -16.10 1.52
N ALA A 153 21.44 -17.33 1.07
CA ALA A 153 21.32 -18.53 1.90
C ALA A 153 22.32 -18.55 3.07
N THR A 154 23.41 -17.79 2.98
CA THR A 154 24.50 -17.74 3.95
C THR A 154 24.44 -16.51 4.85
N SER A 155 23.34 -15.76 4.79
CA SER A 155 23.16 -14.56 5.61
C SER A 155 23.25 -14.91 7.10
N PRO A 156 24.01 -14.14 7.91
CA PRO A 156 24.13 -14.41 9.34
C PRO A 156 22.80 -14.25 10.08
N TRP A 157 21.84 -13.51 9.50
CA TRP A 157 20.48 -13.35 10.00
C TRP A 157 19.66 -14.65 10.01
N TRP A 158 20.13 -15.74 9.42
CA TRP A 158 19.43 -17.02 9.52
C TRP A 158 19.79 -17.81 10.79
N ASP A 159 20.88 -17.44 11.47
CA ASP A 159 21.43 -18.13 12.63
C ASP A 159 20.96 -17.46 13.93
N SER A 160 20.22 -18.17 14.79
CA SER A 160 19.63 -17.54 15.96
C SER A 160 20.64 -17.39 17.10
N VAL A 161 20.81 -16.16 17.59
CA VAL A 161 21.70 -15.89 18.72
C VAL A 161 21.20 -16.46 20.05
N ARG A 162 19.96 -16.97 20.08
CA ARG A 162 19.35 -17.61 21.27
C ARG A 162 19.75 -19.07 21.44
N THR A 163 20.29 -19.69 20.40
CA THR A 163 20.67 -21.11 20.34
C THR A 163 22.17 -21.23 20.11
N PRO A 164 23.03 -20.82 21.06
CA PRO A 164 24.48 -20.69 20.84
C PRO A 164 25.23 -22.00 20.54
N THR A 165 24.54 -23.14 20.60
CA THR A 165 25.08 -24.49 20.33
C THR A 165 24.56 -25.10 19.03
N VAL A 166 23.68 -24.40 18.31
CA VAL A 166 23.09 -24.83 17.03
C VAL A 166 23.30 -23.69 16.05
N VAL A 167 23.56 -24.04 14.78
CA VAL A 167 23.55 -23.06 13.70
C VAL A 167 22.32 -23.36 12.85
N GLU A 168 21.29 -22.52 12.94
CA GLU A 168 20.10 -22.69 12.12
C GLU A 168 20.38 -22.35 10.65
N THR A 169 19.73 -23.08 9.74
CA THR A 169 19.80 -22.78 8.31
C THR A 169 18.59 -21.96 7.86
N ARG A 170 18.74 -21.29 6.72
CA ARG A 170 17.62 -20.62 6.03
C ARG A 170 16.41 -21.55 5.86
N GLU A 171 16.62 -22.81 5.48
CA GLU A 171 15.55 -23.80 5.30
C GLU A 171 14.75 -24.02 6.60
N GLN A 172 15.43 -24.10 7.74
CA GLN A 172 14.78 -24.23 9.05
C GLN A 172 14.01 -22.96 9.43
N GLY A 173 14.62 -21.79 9.24
CA GLY A 173 13.97 -20.49 9.46
C GLY A 173 12.71 -20.32 8.61
N LEU A 174 12.79 -20.64 7.31
CA LEU A 174 11.65 -20.58 6.39
C LEU A 174 10.56 -21.62 6.71
N GLN A 175 10.94 -22.82 7.15
CA GLN A 175 9.97 -23.81 7.61
C GLN A 175 9.19 -23.30 8.84
N GLY A 176 9.91 -22.68 9.79
CA GLY A 176 9.31 -22.04 10.96
C GLY A 176 8.37 -20.89 10.57
N ALA A 177 8.83 -19.99 9.71
CA ALA A 177 8.07 -18.84 9.25
C ALA A 177 6.79 -19.24 8.48
N TRP A 178 6.86 -20.28 7.65
CA TRP A 178 5.69 -20.81 6.95
C TRP A 178 4.64 -21.35 7.93
N ARG A 179 5.04 -22.19 8.89
CA ARG A 179 4.13 -22.72 9.93
C ARG A 179 3.50 -21.60 10.74
N ALA A 180 4.31 -20.66 11.21
CA ALA A 180 3.83 -19.49 11.95
C ALA A 180 2.81 -18.67 11.13
N SER A 181 3.02 -18.55 9.81
CA SER A 181 2.08 -17.85 8.93
C SER A 181 0.73 -18.54 8.84
N ILE A 182 0.72 -19.86 8.63
CA ILE A 182 -0.51 -20.66 8.55
C ILE A 182 -1.26 -20.61 9.89
N ASP A 183 -0.55 -20.78 11.01
CA ASP A 183 -1.16 -20.76 12.33
C ASP A 183 -1.74 -19.38 12.68
N HIS A 184 -1.02 -18.30 12.37
CA HIS A 184 -1.49 -16.94 12.60
C HIS A 184 -2.73 -16.62 11.78
N LEU A 185 -2.73 -16.95 10.48
CA LEU A 185 -3.89 -16.72 9.60
C LEU A 185 -5.09 -17.57 10.01
N ARG A 186 -4.87 -18.82 10.43
CA ARG A 186 -5.92 -19.70 10.96
C ARG A 186 -6.55 -19.11 12.22
N ALA A 187 -5.73 -18.62 13.14
CA ALA A 187 -6.21 -18.01 14.39
C ALA A 187 -6.94 -16.69 14.15
N THR A 188 -6.50 -15.90 13.16
CA THR A 188 -6.99 -14.55 12.91
C THR A 188 -8.20 -14.50 11.98
N LEU A 189 -8.19 -15.29 10.89
CA LEU A 189 -9.21 -15.26 9.83
C LEU A 189 -10.10 -16.51 9.82
N GLY A 190 -9.83 -17.48 10.69
CA GLY A 190 -10.57 -18.72 10.85
C GLY A 190 -9.95 -19.92 10.13
N ALA A 191 -10.46 -21.11 10.43
CA ALA A 191 -9.95 -22.37 9.89
C ALA A 191 -10.22 -22.57 8.39
N ASP A 192 -11.28 -21.98 7.88
CA ASP A 192 -11.61 -22.02 6.45
C ASP A 192 -10.75 -21.01 5.67
N ARG A 193 -9.84 -21.56 4.85
CA ARG A 193 -8.90 -20.80 4.02
C ARG A 193 -9.61 -20.01 2.92
N ALA A 194 -10.80 -20.42 2.47
CA ALA A 194 -11.61 -19.59 1.56
C ALA A 194 -11.95 -18.23 2.18
N GLY A 195 -11.87 -18.14 3.52
CA GLY A 195 -12.03 -16.91 4.27
C GLY A 195 -10.79 -16.02 4.37
N TRP A 196 -9.62 -16.39 3.81
CA TRP A 196 -8.37 -15.64 3.99
C TRP A 196 -8.16 -14.51 2.96
N THR A 197 -9.25 -13.86 2.55
CA THR A 197 -9.19 -12.83 1.51
C THR A 197 -8.54 -11.54 2.01
N TRP A 198 -7.82 -10.85 1.14
CA TRP A 198 -7.11 -9.61 1.44
C TRP A 198 -8.01 -8.58 2.10
N GLY A 199 -9.23 -8.38 1.58
CA GLY A 199 -10.17 -7.39 2.10
C GLY A 199 -10.68 -7.68 3.52
N LYS A 200 -10.58 -8.93 4.02
CA LYS A 200 -10.90 -9.24 5.42
C LYS A 200 -9.79 -8.83 6.36
N ALA A 201 -8.54 -8.90 5.92
CA ALA A 201 -7.38 -8.52 6.72
C ALA A 201 -6.98 -7.06 6.49
N HIS A 202 -7.24 -6.48 5.32
CA HIS A 202 -6.78 -5.17 4.91
C HIS A 202 -7.93 -4.19 4.69
N THR A 203 -8.13 -3.32 5.68
CA THR A 203 -9.26 -2.39 5.70
C THR A 203 -8.82 -0.97 6.00
N VAL A 204 -9.49 0.00 5.41
CA VAL A 204 -9.35 1.42 5.75
C VAL A 204 -10.46 1.86 6.69
N THR A 205 -10.09 2.53 7.78
CA THR A 205 -11.00 3.26 8.65
C THR A 205 -10.46 4.68 8.80
N HIS A 206 -11.25 5.66 8.41
CA HIS A 206 -10.95 7.07 8.65
C HIS A 206 -11.32 7.39 10.09
N ASN A 207 -10.36 7.20 10.99
CA ASN A 207 -10.55 7.40 12.42
C ASN A 207 -10.70 8.87 12.77
N HIS A 208 -11.74 9.20 13.54
CA HIS A 208 -11.88 10.52 14.13
C HIS A 208 -11.17 10.58 15.49
N PRO A 209 -10.54 11.70 15.90
CA PRO A 209 -9.89 11.83 17.21
C PRO A 209 -10.82 11.49 18.40
N LEU A 210 -12.06 11.98 18.37
CA LEU A 210 -13.07 11.60 19.39
C LEU A 210 -13.46 10.12 19.31
N GLY A 211 -13.32 9.49 18.14
CA GLY A 211 -13.59 8.07 17.93
C GLY A 211 -12.59 7.15 18.64
N GLN A 212 -11.48 7.66 19.18
CA GLN A 212 -10.60 6.87 20.04
C GLN A 212 -11.30 6.40 21.33
N GLN A 213 -12.33 7.14 21.77
CA GLN A 213 -13.16 6.76 22.92
C GLN A 213 -14.39 6.01 22.44
N LYS A 214 -14.42 4.67 22.62
CA LYS A 214 -15.58 3.85 22.23
C LYS A 214 -16.80 4.21 23.11
N PRO A 215 -18.03 4.30 22.55
CA PRO A 215 -18.44 3.94 21.19
C PRO A 215 -18.50 5.12 20.20
N LEU A 216 -17.79 6.24 20.44
CA LEU A 216 -17.84 7.42 19.56
C LEU A 216 -17.28 7.13 18.16
N ASP A 217 -16.46 6.08 18.01
CA ASP A 217 -16.01 5.55 16.71
C ASP A 217 -17.19 5.25 15.78
N LYS A 218 -18.30 4.70 16.30
CA LYS A 218 -19.48 4.37 15.50
C LYS A 218 -20.21 5.59 14.95
N LEU A 219 -20.01 6.76 15.58
CA LEU A 219 -20.64 8.01 15.18
C LEU A 219 -19.74 8.82 14.25
N PHE A 220 -18.46 8.96 14.62
CA PHE A 220 -17.54 9.87 13.96
C PHE A 220 -16.63 9.20 12.93
N SER A 221 -16.18 7.97 13.16
CA SER A 221 -15.27 7.32 12.21
C SER A 221 -16.02 6.82 10.97
N VAL A 222 -15.33 6.76 9.84
CA VAL A 222 -15.91 6.30 8.56
C VAL A 222 -15.18 5.04 8.09
N GLY A 223 -15.91 3.94 7.95
CA GLY A 223 -15.37 2.60 7.72
C GLY A 223 -15.71 1.64 8.88
N PRO A 224 -15.05 0.46 8.97
CA PRO A 224 -14.00 -0.03 8.07
C PRO A 224 -14.53 -0.40 6.68
N PHE A 225 -13.70 -0.21 5.65
CA PHE A 225 -13.96 -0.72 4.31
C PHE A 225 -12.84 -1.64 3.84
N PRO A 226 -13.16 -2.80 3.23
CA PRO A 226 -12.16 -3.60 2.53
C PRO A 226 -11.63 -2.81 1.35
N VAL A 227 -10.31 -2.72 1.20
CA VAL A 227 -9.68 -1.97 0.11
C VAL A 227 -8.60 -2.80 -0.58
N PRO A 228 -8.45 -2.66 -1.91
CA PRO A 228 -7.30 -3.22 -2.59
C PRO A 228 -6.09 -2.29 -2.40
N GLY A 229 -4.90 -2.76 -2.73
CA GLY A 229 -3.67 -1.98 -2.58
C GLY A 229 -2.78 -2.48 -1.46
N GLY A 230 -1.69 -1.75 -1.20
CA GLY A 230 -0.66 -2.19 -0.27
C GLY A 230 0.46 -1.17 -0.07
N ARG A 231 1.48 -1.56 0.69
CA ARG A 231 2.55 -0.69 1.18
C ARG A 231 3.48 -0.18 0.07
N GLU A 232 3.69 -1.00 -0.95
CA GLU A 232 4.70 -0.91 -2.00
C GLU A 232 4.09 -0.63 -3.40
N LEU A 233 2.76 -0.60 -3.49
CA LEU A 233 1.99 -0.56 -4.74
C LEU A 233 1.64 0.87 -5.17
N PRO A 234 1.23 1.10 -6.43
CA PRO A 234 0.69 2.39 -6.89
C PRO A 234 -0.54 2.85 -6.10
N ASN A 235 -1.53 1.98 -5.92
CA ASN A 235 -2.63 2.23 -4.98
C ASN A 235 -2.13 2.02 -3.54
N ALA A 236 -1.43 3.03 -3.03
CA ALA A 236 -0.63 2.96 -1.81
C ALA A 236 -1.43 3.05 -0.50
N LEU A 237 -2.50 2.27 -0.38
CA LEU A 237 -3.22 2.06 0.88
C LEU A 237 -2.41 1.05 1.71
N GLY A 238 -1.57 1.56 2.61
CA GLY A 238 -0.51 0.77 3.21
C GLY A 238 -0.49 0.79 4.73
N THR A 239 0.30 -0.12 5.28
CA THR A 239 0.68 -0.17 6.69
C THR A 239 2.12 -0.69 6.81
N SER A 240 2.64 -0.82 8.04
CA SER A 240 3.95 -1.44 8.28
C SER A 240 3.88 -2.95 8.05
N ILE A 241 5.00 -3.58 7.67
CA ILE A 241 5.06 -5.04 7.53
C ILE A 241 4.80 -5.65 8.90
N GLY A 242 3.75 -6.46 9.02
CA GLY A 242 3.40 -7.08 10.29
C GLY A 242 2.41 -8.22 10.23
N PRO A 243 1.99 -8.76 11.39
CA PRO A 243 1.01 -9.82 11.42
C PRO A 243 -0.37 -9.28 11.07
N ALA A 244 -1.19 -10.09 10.40
CA ALA A 244 -2.59 -9.76 10.14
C ALA A 244 -3.37 -9.52 11.46
N PRO A 245 -4.43 -8.69 11.46
CA PRO A 245 -4.94 -7.89 10.34
C PRO A 245 -4.15 -6.59 10.11
N TRP A 246 -4.22 -6.09 8.88
CA TRP A 246 -3.52 -4.91 8.39
C TRP A 246 -4.46 -3.72 8.19
N ALA A 247 -4.76 -3.01 9.26
CA ALA A 247 -5.43 -1.71 9.13
C ALA A 247 -4.54 -0.72 8.34
N VAL A 248 -5.14 -0.06 7.33
CA VAL A 248 -4.46 0.99 6.56
C VAL A 248 -4.15 2.17 7.49
N THR A 249 -2.89 2.60 7.51
CA THR A 249 -2.42 3.73 8.33
C THR A 249 -2.05 4.95 7.50
N TYR A 250 -1.80 4.78 6.20
CA TYR A 250 -1.56 5.87 5.26
C TYR A 250 -2.07 5.52 3.87
N GLY A 251 -2.34 6.56 3.07
CA GLY A 251 -2.76 6.40 1.68
C GLY A 251 -2.94 7.74 0.97
N PRO A 252 -3.46 7.73 -0.28
CA PRO A 252 -3.72 8.95 -1.03
C PRO A 252 -4.64 9.90 -0.26
N SER A 253 -4.18 11.12 0.04
CA SER A 253 -5.03 12.16 0.64
C SER A 253 -5.99 12.78 -0.38
N THR A 254 -5.70 12.61 -1.66
CA THR A 254 -6.56 12.92 -2.81
C THR A 254 -6.03 12.17 -4.04
N ARG A 255 -6.87 11.97 -5.04
CA ARG A 255 -6.43 11.61 -6.40
C ARG A 255 -6.92 12.65 -7.38
N ARG A 256 -6.14 12.98 -8.41
CA ARG A 256 -6.46 14.00 -9.41
C ARG A 256 -5.99 13.58 -10.79
N ILE A 257 -6.77 13.90 -11.81
CA ILE A 257 -6.45 13.70 -13.21
C ILE A 257 -6.91 14.95 -13.96
N VAL A 258 -6.00 15.58 -14.69
CA VAL A 258 -6.25 16.82 -15.43
C VAL A 258 -5.74 16.62 -16.84
N ASP A 259 -6.66 16.66 -17.80
CA ASP A 259 -6.30 16.86 -19.20
C ASP A 259 -6.06 18.35 -19.42
N PHE A 260 -4.83 18.75 -19.74
CA PHE A 260 -4.52 20.16 -19.97
C PHE A 260 -5.07 20.68 -21.31
N GLY A 261 -5.43 19.80 -22.25
CA GLY A 261 -6.13 20.17 -23.48
C GLY A 261 -7.60 20.51 -23.24
N ASP A 262 -8.22 19.93 -22.21
CA ASP A 262 -9.57 20.27 -21.75
C ASP A 262 -9.67 20.15 -20.22
N ALA A 263 -9.13 21.16 -19.53
CA ALA A 263 -9.09 21.16 -18.07
C ALA A 263 -10.48 21.16 -17.43
N SER A 264 -11.52 21.57 -18.17
CA SER A 264 -12.90 21.48 -17.70
C SER A 264 -13.27 20.04 -17.34
N GLN A 265 -12.58 19.04 -17.94
CA GLN A 265 -12.79 17.61 -17.74
C GLN A 265 -12.13 17.00 -16.49
N ALA A 266 -11.47 17.82 -15.68
CA ALA A 266 -10.69 17.36 -14.54
C ALA A 266 -11.49 16.47 -13.57
N LEU A 267 -10.84 15.41 -13.12
CA LEU A 267 -11.37 14.47 -12.12
C LEU A 267 -10.58 14.58 -10.83
N GLY A 268 -11.26 14.42 -9.71
CA GLY A 268 -10.66 14.44 -8.39
C GLY A 268 -11.50 13.67 -7.38
N ILE A 269 -10.91 13.29 -6.24
CA ILE A 269 -11.62 12.61 -5.16
C ILE A 269 -10.89 12.82 -3.84
N ASN A 270 -11.65 12.95 -2.76
CA ASN A 270 -11.18 12.93 -1.38
C ASN A 270 -11.52 11.58 -0.72
N PRO A 271 -10.72 11.08 0.23
CA PRO A 271 -10.97 9.78 0.87
C PRO A 271 -12.29 9.65 1.62
N VAL A 272 -12.87 10.76 2.08
CA VAL A 272 -14.08 10.75 2.93
C VAL A 272 -15.16 11.66 2.37
N GLY A 273 -14.92 12.97 2.38
CA GLY A 273 -15.85 14.01 1.96
C GLY A 273 -15.18 15.37 2.08
N GLN A 274 -15.89 16.44 1.71
CA GLN A 274 -15.34 17.80 1.78
C GLN A 274 -15.50 18.44 3.17
N SER A 275 -16.51 18.04 3.94
CA SER A 275 -16.82 18.64 5.24
C SER A 275 -16.20 17.85 6.40
N GLY A 276 -15.67 18.56 7.40
CA GLY A 276 -15.28 17.98 8.68
C GLY A 276 -16.37 18.07 9.75
N VAL A 277 -17.55 18.62 9.44
CA VAL A 277 -18.65 18.83 10.39
C VAL A 277 -19.53 17.58 10.44
N LEU A 278 -19.64 16.98 11.63
CA LEU A 278 -20.53 15.83 11.83
C LEU A 278 -21.98 16.19 11.46
N PHE A 279 -22.65 15.29 10.74
CA PHE A 279 -24.01 15.44 10.18
C PHE A 279 -24.14 16.36 8.96
N ASP A 280 -23.07 17.02 8.51
CA ASP A 280 -23.07 17.63 7.19
C ASP A 280 -23.18 16.55 6.10
N ARG A 281 -23.94 16.83 5.04
CA ARG A 281 -24.13 15.87 3.94
C ARG A 281 -22.82 15.50 3.24
N HIS A 282 -21.82 16.37 3.27
CA HIS A 282 -20.50 16.20 2.68
C HIS A 282 -19.45 15.66 3.68
N TYR A 283 -19.87 15.17 4.86
CA TYR A 283 -18.96 14.58 5.84
C TYR A 283 -18.28 13.30 5.34
N ARG A 284 -19.01 12.50 4.55
CA ARG A 284 -18.58 11.16 4.09
C ARG A 284 -19.13 10.74 2.73
N ASP A 285 -19.58 11.69 1.92
CA ASP A 285 -20.26 11.45 0.65
C ASP A 285 -19.34 10.92 -0.47
N GLN A 286 -18.03 11.02 -0.30
CA GLN A 286 -17.04 10.50 -1.25
C GLN A 286 -16.44 9.16 -0.82
N ALA A 287 -16.61 8.73 0.43
CA ALA A 287 -15.91 7.58 1.00
C ALA A 287 -16.14 6.29 0.21
N ALA A 288 -17.40 5.98 -0.13
CA ALA A 288 -17.74 4.79 -0.91
C ALA A 288 -17.13 4.84 -2.32
N THR A 289 -17.27 5.99 -3.00
CA THR A 289 -16.69 6.23 -4.33
C THR A 289 -15.17 6.08 -4.30
N TYR A 290 -14.50 6.66 -3.31
CA TYR A 290 -13.04 6.59 -3.15
C TYR A 290 -12.54 5.15 -2.96
N VAL A 291 -13.20 4.38 -2.10
CA VAL A 291 -12.89 2.97 -1.83
C VAL A 291 -13.05 2.11 -3.09
N GLN A 292 -14.05 2.42 -3.92
CA GLN A 292 -14.30 1.75 -5.19
C GLN A 292 -13.39 2.22 -6.34
N GLY A 293 -12.45 3.13 -6.07
CA GLY A 293 -11.56 3.70 -7.11
C GLY A 293 -12.25 4.70 -8.03
N GLY A 294 -13.40 5.24 -7.65
CA GLY A 294 -14.12 6.25 -8.40
C GLY A 294 -13.56 7.67 -8.22
N TYR A 295 -14.08 8.57 -9.06
CA TYR A 295 -13.71 9.99 -9.07
C TYR A 295 -14.96 10.85 -9.18
N VAL A 296 -14.86 12.11 -8.74
CA VAL A 296 -15.87 13.15 -8.97
C VAL A 296 -15.31 14.24 -9.87
N ARG A 297 -16.21 14.86 -10.63
CA ARG A 297 -15.87 15.95 -11.52
C ARG A 297 -15.42 17.19 -10.74
N GLN A 298 -14.33 17.81 -11.18
CA GLN A 298 -13.84 19.10 -10.68
C GLN A 298 -14.33 20.21 -11.61
N TRP A 299 -15.17 21.10 -11.08
CA TRP A 299 -15.68 22.26 -11.82
C TRP A 299 -14.67 23.39 -11.72
N LEU A 300 -14.08 23.80 -12.84
CA LEU A 300 -13.00 24.80 -12.87
C LEU A 300 -13.43 26.14 -13.47
N SER A 301 -14.21 26.13 -14.56
CA SER A 301 -14.65 27.38 -15.20
C SER A 301 -15.74 28.07 -14.38
N GLU A 302 -15.81 29.40 -14.45
CA GLU A 302 -16.86 30.16 -13.74
C GLU A 302 -18.27 29.68 -14.12
N ALA A 303 -18.49 29.39 -15.41
CA ALA A 303 -19.77 28.89 -15.91
C ALA A 303 -20.10 27.51 -15.34
N ASP A 304 -19.14 26.58 -15.30
CA ASP A 304 -19.35 25.24 -14.74
C ASP A 304 -19.60 25.30 -13.24
N VAL A 305 -18.83 26.12 -12.51
CA VAL A 305 -19.00 26.33 -11.07
C VAL A 305 -20.38 26.90 -10.79
N ALA A 306 -20.82 27.92 -11.54
CA ALA A 306 -22.14 28.51 -11.39
C ALA A 306 -23.25 27.48 -11.66
N ALA A 307 -23.15 26.69 -12.73
CA ALA A 307 -24.14 25.67 -13.08
C ALA A 307 -24.27 24.55 -12.06
N HIS A 308 -23.20 24.24 -11.31
CA HIS A 308 -23.16 23.15 -10.34
C HIS A 308 -23.20 23.62 -8.88
N THR A 309 -23.28 24.92 -8.62
CA THR A 309 -23.37 25.47 -7.27
C THR A 309 -24.64 24.98 -6.57
N ARG A 310 -24.51 24.56 -5.31
CA ARG A 310 -25.62 24.09 -4.46
C ARG A 310 -26.04 25.09 -3.40
N SER A 311 -25.12 25.95 -2.97
CA SER A 311 -25.33 26.95 -1.93
C SER A 311 -24.30 28.06 -2.08
N THR A 312 -24.69 29.30 -1.79
CA THR A 312 -23.83 30.48 -1.87
C THR A 312 -23.85 31.22 -0.54
N LEU A 313 -22.67 31.63 -0.05
CA LEU A 313 -22.52 32.54 1.08
C LEU A 313 -21.76 33.77 0.59
N THR A 314 -22.35 34.95 0.73
CA THR A 314 -21.69 36.23 0.43
C THR A 314 -21.16 36.84 1.72
N LEU A 315 -19.84 36.98 1.83
CA LEU A 315 -19.20 37.69 2.94
C LEU A 315 -18.99 39.15 2.55
N ALA A 316 -19.76 40.06 3.16
CA ALA A 316 -19.59 41.49 2.99
C ALA A 316 -18.74 42.07 4.15
N PRO A 317 -17.81 43.01 3.89
CA PRO A 317 -17.11 43.72 4.94
C PRO A 317 -18.11 44.41 5.88
N ALA A 318 -17.87 44.34 7.19
CA ALA A 318 -18.64 45.14 8.13
C ALA A 318 -18.37 46.63 7.87
N THR A 319 -19.43 47.43 7.70
CA THR A 319 -19.30 48.88 7.72
C THR A 319 -18.89 49.28 9.15
N ARG A 320 -17.71 49.90 9.32
CA ARG A 320 -17.38 50.56 10.59
C ARG A 320 -18.49 51.57 10.87
N GLY A 321 -19.27 51.36 11.93
CA GLY A 321 -20.15 52.40 12.45
C GLY A 321 -19.28 53.62 12.77
N SER A 322 -19.71 54.80 12.32
CA SER A 322 -19.17 56.06 12.85
C SER A 322 -19.35 56.04 14.39
N PRO A 323 -18.35 56.50 15.15
CA PRO A 323 -18.38 56.49 16.62
C PRO A 323 -19.58 57.23 17.19
#